data_AF-A0A3M4VUU5-F1
#
_entry.id   AF-A0A3M4VUU5-F1
#
_cell.length_a   1.000
_cell.length_b   1.000
_cell.length_c   1.000
_cell.angle_alpha   90.00
_cell.angle_beta   90.00
_cell.angle_gamma   90.00
#
_symmetry.space_group_name_H-M   'P 1'
#
loop_
_entity.id
_entity.type
_entity.pdbx_description
1 polymer ?
#
loop_
_entity_poly.entity_id
_entity_poly.type
_entity_poly.pdbx_seq_one_letter_code
_entity_poly.pdbx_strand_id
1 'polypeptide(L)'
;MTRRVLKLLPLISVMALFTSMVGPVSSVQAADADGQLVILNKKNADGTYPINCSIPFVTSTLNFQNNSLGCENDDAYAFKLENVPSATFFSFYDSPECTESGGFSYRFKTIKQPTHMEQGFDIEEAGKKPVGSVVLPGVMLMSSSTSGQVGGKLSCVKIERSAVPSP
;
A
#
# COMPACT_ATOMS: atom_id res chain seq x y z
N MET A 1 63.54 -38.07 33.97
CA MET A 1 63.50 -37.23 35.18
C MET A 1 64.51 -36.10 34.99
N THR A 2 64.11 -34.96 34.44
CA THR A 2 65.01 -33.79 34.37
C THR A 2 64.20 -32.53 34.12
N ARG A 3 64.01 -31.77 35.20
CA ARG A 3 63.44 -30.42 35.22
C ARG A 3 64.38 -29.46 34.49
N ARG A 4 63.84 -28.55 33.68
CA ARG A 4 64.53 -27.31 33.30
C ARG A 4 63.72 -26.13 33.82
N VAL A 5 64.41 -25.31 34.60
CA VAL A 5 63.93 -24.04 35.15
C VAL A 5 64.58 -22.91 34.34
N LEU A 6 63.86 -21.78 34.31
CA LEU A 6 64.37 -20.40 34.19
C LEU A 6 64.42 -19.78 32.78
N LYS A 7 63.56 -18.78 32.56
CA LYS A 7 63.94 -17.34 32.57
C LYS A 7 62.69 -16.47 32.38
N LEU A 8 62.44 -15.58 33.35
CA LEU A 8 61.56 -14.42 33.21
C LEU A 8 62.37 -13.26 32.61
N LEU A 9 61.80 -12.57 31.63
CA LEU A 9 62.00 -11.13 31.41
C LEU A 9 60.71 -10.52 30.81
N PRO A 10 60.44 -9.24 31.12
CA PRO A 10 59.15 -8.56 30.89
C PRO A 10 59.12 -7.90 29.51
N LEU A 11 57.95 -7.60 28.93
CA LEU A 11 57.82 -6.48 27.97
C LEU A 11 56.34 -6.19 27.60
N ILE A 12 55.92 -4.98 27.97
CA ILE A 12 55.12 -4.01 27.18
C ILE A 12 53.62 -4.28 26.94
N SER A 13 52.86 -3.46 27.67
CA SER A 13 51.55 -2.87 27.38
C SER A 13 51.30 -2.49 25.91
N VAL A 14 50.16 -2.91 25.35
CA VAL A 14 49.28 -2.04 24.54
C VAL A 14 47.84 -2.49 24.77
N MET A 15 47.12 -1.77 25.62
CA MET A 15 45.66 -1.85 25.74
C MET A 15 45.05 -1.10 24.54
N ALA A 16 44.60 -1.83 23.52
CA ALA A 16 43.89 -1.25 22.39
C ALA A 16 42.44 -0.93 22.82
N LEU A 17 42.17 0.35 23.14
CA LEU A 17 40.80 0.86 23.21
C LEU A 17 40.22 0.89 21.79
N PHE A 18 39.39 -0.09 21.46
CA PHE A 18 38.45 0.03 20.35
C PHE A 18 37.26 0.88 20.81
N THR A 19 37.35 2.21 20.62
CA THR A 19 36.18 3.09 20.67
C THR A 19 35.41 2.98 19.36
N SER A 20 34.49 2.02 19.28
CA SER A 20 33.51 1.99 18.19
C SER A 20 32.55 3.17 18.35
N MET A 21 32.71 4.17 17.49
CA MET A 21 31.74 5.25 17.31
C MET A 21 30.44 4.64 16.79
N VAL A 22 29.48 4.39 17.69
CA VAL A 22 28.11 4.02 17.31
C VAL A 22 27.44 5.31 16.84
N GLY A 23 27.47 5.56 15.54
CA GLY A 23 26.68 6.62 14.94
C GLY A 23 25.18 6.34 15.12
N PRO A 24 24.33 7.36 15.29
CA PRO A 24 22.89 7.16 15.37
C PRO A 24 22.41 6.56 14.04
N VAL A 25 21.91 5.33 14.10
CA VAL A 25 21.15 4.71 13.01
C VAL A 25 19.80 5.42 13.00
N SER A 26 19.63 6.39 12.09
CA SER A 26 18.33 6.95 11.79
C SER A 26 17.48 5.86 11.13
N SER A 27 16.68 5.16 11.92
CA SER A 27 15.58 4.36 11.40
C SER A 27 14.59 5.31 10.74
N VAL A 28 14.52 5.29 9.41
CA VAL A 28 13.37 5.84 8.70
C VAL A 28 12.18 4.99 9.13
N GLN A 29 11.37 5.47 10.07
CA GLN A 29 10.08 4.87 10.38
C GLN A 29 9.27 4.88 9.08
N ALA A 30 9.03 3.70 8.52
CA ALA A 30 7.93 3.55 7.58
C ALA A 30 6.69 4.11 8.28
N ALA A 31 5.99 5.05 7.65
CA ALA A 31 4.69 5.45 8.14
C ALA A 31 3.86 4.16 8.31
N ASP A 32 3.43 3.87 9.54
CA ASP A 32 2.64 2.67 9.80
C ASP A 32 1.43 2.69 8.87
N ALA A 33 1.36 1.74 7.95
CA ALA A 33 0.25 1.66 7.02
C ALA A 33 -1.01 1.27 7.80
N ASP A 34 -2.02 2.13 7.79
CA ASP A 34 -3.28 1.86 8.46
C ASP A 34 -4.18 0.99 7.57
N GLY A 35 -3.87 -0.29 7.50
CA GLY A 35 -4.57 -1.24 6.65
C GLY A 35 -4.12 -1.18 5.19
N GLN A 36 -4.95 -1.74 4.30
CA GLN A 36 -4.59 -1.94 2.90
C GLN A 36 -5.79 -1.85 1.95
N LEU A 37 -5.50 -1.41 0.73
CA LEU A 37 -6.38 -1.52 -0.43
C LEU A 37 -5.94 -2.76 -1.21
N VAL A 38 -6.81 -3.75 -1.32
CA VAL A 38 -6.55 -4.98 -2.06
C VAL A 38 -7.19 -4.85 -3.43
N ILE A 39 -6.39 -5.04 -4.46
CA ILE A 39 -6.80 -5.04 -5.86
C ILE A 39 -7.04 -6.47 -6.30
N LEU A 40 -8.13 -6.71 -7.02
CA LEU A 40 -8.64 -8.03 -7.33
C LEU A 40 -8.84 -8.17 -8.84
N ASN A 41 -8.45 -9.33 -9.37
CA ASN A 41 -8.63 -9.67 -10.78
C ASN A 41 -10.08 -10.07 -11.09
N LYS A 42 -10.34 -10.56 -12.30
CA LYS A 42 -11.67 -11.06 -12.67
C LYS A 42 -12.09 -12.22 -11.76
N LYS A 43 -13.37 -12.24 -11.40
CA LYS A 43 -13.98 -13.34 -10.64
C LYS A 43 -13.83 -14.67 -11.39
N ASN A 44 -13.36 -15.69 -10.70
CA ASN A 44 -13.30 -17.07 -11.16
C ASN A 44 -14.71 -17.66 -11.33
N ALA A 45 -14.81 -18.81 -12.01
CA ALA A 45 -16.08 -19.51 -12.18
C ALA A 45 -16.73 -19.95 -10.85
N ASP A 46 -15.93 -20.12 -9.78
CA ASP A 46 -16.38 -20.46 -8.43
C ASP A 46 -16.87 -19.24 -7.62
N GLY A 47 -16.84 -18.04 -8.20
CA GLY A 47 -17.28 -16.81 -7.57
C GLY A 47 -16.20 -16.09 -6.75
N THR A 48 -14.99 -16.63 -6.65
CA THR A 48 -13.88 -16.03 -5.90
C THR A 48 -13.12 -15.01 -6.74
N TYR A 49 -12.58 -13.98 -6.07
CA TYR A 49 -11.69 -13.01 -6.70
C TYR A 49 -10.23 -13.39 -6.41
N PRO A 50 -9.41 -13.67 -7.43
CA PRO A 50 -7.96 -13.74 -7.27
C PRO A 50 -7.41 -12.38 -6.85
N ILE A 51 -6.41 -12.37 -5.97
CA ILE A 51 -5.70 -11.15 -5.58
C ILE A 51 -4.72 -10.78 -6.70
N ASN A 52 -4.80 -9.54 -7.17
CA ASN A 52 -3.80 -8.94 -8.05
C ASN A 52 -2.59 -8.49 -7.20
N CYS A 53 -2.85 -7.57 -6.27
CA CYS A 53 -1.86 -7.06 -5.34
C CYS A 53 -2.54 -6.43 -4.11
N SER A 54 -1.74 -6.13 -3.08
CA SER A 54 -2.17 -5.39 -1.90
C SER A 54 -1.33 -4.12 -1.77
N ILE A 55 -2.02 -2.98 -1.66
CA ILE A 55 -1.41 -1.66 -1.59
C ILE A 55 -1.54 -1.18 -0.14
N PRO A 56 -0.42 -0.97 0.58
CA PRO A 56 -0.45 -0.37 1.90
C PRO A 56 -1.16 0.97 1.86
N PHE A 57 -2.08 1.21 2.81
CA PHE A 57 -2.92 2.40 2.76
C PHE A 57 -2.17 3.62 3.34
N VAL A 58 -1.22 4.14 2.56
CA VAL A 58 -0.42 5.34 2.82
C VAL A 58 -0.59 6.33 1.67
N THR A 59 -0.35 7.63 1.90
CA THR A 59 -0.39 8.63 0.82
C THR A 59 0.62 8.25 -0.26
N SER A 60 0.13 7.92 -1.44
CA SER A 60 0.94 7.35 -2.50
C SER A 60 0.26 7.49 -3.86
N THR A 61 1.08 7.39 -4.90
CA THR A 61 0.64 7.27 -6.29
C THR A 61 1.32 6.03 -6.86
N LEU A 62 0.52 5.10 -7.39
CA LEU A 62 0.99 3.81 -7.86
C LEU A 62 0.58 3.57 -9.31
N ASN A 63 1.55 3.71 -10.22
CA ASN A 63 1.41 3.37 -11.63
C ASN A 63 1.66 1.87 -11.83
N PHE A 64 0.68 1.12 -12.34
CA PHE A 64 0.76 -0.34 -12.46
C PHE A 64 1.72 -0.80 -13.56
N GLN A 65 2.08 0.06 -14.51
CA GLN A 65 3.11 -0.24 -15.52
C GLN A 65 4.53 -0.19 -14.94
N ASN A 66 4.71 0.52 -13.81
CA ASN A 66 6.01 0.68 -13.16
C ASN A 66 5.85 0.73 -11.64
N ASN A 67 5.68 -0.44 -11.03
CA ASN A 67 5.54 -0.57 -9.59
C ASN A 67 6.39 -1.71 -9.00
N SER A 68 6.72 -1.59 -7.73
CA SER A 68 7.46 -2.60 -6.95
C SER A 68 6.54 -3.54 -6.16
N LEU A 69 5.22 -3.34 -6.19
CA LEU A 69 4.24 -4.10 -5.42
C LEU A 69 3.68 -5.31 -6.17
N GLY A 70 4.12 -5.53 -7.43
CA GLY A 70 3.67 -6.63 -8.27
C GLY A 70 2.23 -6.47 -8.77
N CYS A 71 1.68 -5.25 -8.77
CA CYS A 71 0.36 -5.00 -9.34
C CYS A 71 0.41 -5.14 -10.86
N GLU A 72 -0.44 -6.01 -11.42
CA GLU A 72 -0.52 -6.22 -12.86
C GLU A 72 -1.42 -5.17 -13.50
N ASN A 73 -0.90 -4.50 -14.53
CA ASN A 73 -1.62 -3.48 -15.29
C ASN A 73 -2.74 -4.12 -16.14
N ASP A 74 -3.89 -3.44 -16.25
CA ASP A 74 -5.01 -3.87 -17.12
C ASP A 74 -5.62 -5.25 -16.77
N ASP A 75 -5.52 -5.69 -15.51
CA ASP A 75 -6.11 -6.99 -15.09
C ASP A 75 -7.10 -6.88 -13.93
N ALA A 76 -7.17 -5.74 -13.24
CA ALA A 76 -8.06 -5.57 -12.09
C ALA A 76 -9.53 -5.34 -12.49
N TYR A 77 -10.45 -5.95 -11.74
CA TYR A 77 -11.90 -5.82 -11.89
C TYR A 77 -12.60 -5.35 -10.61
N ALA A 78 -12.03 -5.68 -9.46
CA ALA A 78 -12.64 -5.42 -8.16
C ALA A 78 -11.60 -4.91 -7.15
N PHE A 79 -12.10 -4.45 -6.02
CA PHE A 79 -11.27 -4.04 -4.89
C PHE A 79 -11.93 -4.42 -3.56
N LYS A 80 -11.13 -4.47 -2.50
CA LYS A 80 -11.62 -4.43 -1.13
C LYS A 80 -10.71 -3.59 -0.25
N LEU A 81 -11.25 -3.10 0.86
CA LEU A 81 -10.53 -2.35 1.87
C LEU A 81 -10.41 -3.21 3.13
N GLU A 82 -9.22 -3.25 3.70
CA GLU A 82 -8.95 -3.96 4.94
C GLU A 82 -8.41 -2.99 5.98
N ASN A 83 -9.25 -2.69 6.99
CA ASN A 83 -8.90 -1.85 8.13
C ASN A 83 -8.49 -0.42 7.78
N VAL A 84 -8.99 0.11 6.66
CA VAL A 84 -8.63 1.44 6.16
C VAL A 84 -9.35 2.54 6.95
N PRO A 85 -8.65 3.55 7.47
CA PRO A 85 -9.30 4.60 8.23
C PRO A 85 -10.22 5.49 7.43
N SER A 86 -11.18 6.09 8.14
CA SER A 86 -12.14 7.07 7.66
C SER A 86 -11.47 8.36 7.18
N ALA A 87 -12.25 9.17 6.48
CA ALA A 87 -11.91 10.49 5.96
C ALA A 87 -10.79 10.50 4.89
N THR A 88 -10.36 9.34 4.41
CA THR A 88 -9.29 9.25 3.41
C THR A 88 -9.83 9.01 2.01
N PHE A 89 -9.04 9.36 1.01
CA PHE A 89 -9.43 9.20 -0.38
C PHE A 89 -8.56 8.16 -1.07
N PHE A 90 -9.19 7.42 -1.98
CA PHE A 90 -8.48 6.61 -2.96
C PHE A 90 -9.16 6.77 -4.31
N SER A 91 -8.37 6.74 -5.36
CA SER A 91 -8.83 6.92 -6.73
C SER A 91 -8.29 5.83 -7.63
N PHE A 92 -9.09 5.48 -8.63
CA PHE A 92 -8.77 4.53 -9.69
C PHE A 92 -8.75 5.23 -11.04
N TYR A 93 -7.75 4.92 -11.85
CA TYR A 93 -7.54 5.53 -13.16
C TYR A 93 -7.16 4.49 -14.21
N ASP A 94 -7.68 4.66 -15.41
CA ASP A 94 -7.19 3.98 -16.63
C ASP A 94 -5.89 4.62 -17.15
N SER A 95 -5.64 5.89 -16.82
CA SER A 95 -4.35 6.51 -17.14
C SER A 95 -3.25 6.01 -16.20
N PRO A 96 -2.08 5.56 -16.71
CA PRO A 96 -0.95 5.17 -15.88
C PRO A 96 -0.38 6.35 -15.07
N GLU A 97 -0.60 7.58 -15.54
CA GLU A 97 -0.17 8.82 -14.87
C GLU A 97 -1.19 9.32 -13.84
N CYS A 98 -2.23 8.54 -13.55
CA CYS A 98 -3.23 8.84 -12.51
C CYS A 98 -4.02 10.13 -12.80
N THR A 99 -4.24 10.38 -14.09
CA THR A 99 -4.97 11.53 -14.63
C THR A 99 -6.35 11.10 -15.14
N GLU A 100 -7.25 12.07 -15.33
CA GLU A 100 -8.60 11.83 -15.85
C GLU A 100 -8.66 11.65 -17.39
N SER A 101 -7.50 11.58 -18.07
CA SER A 101 -7.42 11.46 -19.54
C SER A 101 -7.68 10.05 -20.08
N GLY A 102 -7.88 9.05 -19.21
CA GLY A 102 -8.18 7.67 -19.57
C GLY A 102 -9.67 7.40 -19.80
N GLY A 103 -9.99 6.14 -20.09
CA GLY A 103 -11.35 5.63 -20.29
C GLY A 103 -12.23 5.65 -19.03
N PHE A 104 -11.63 5.69 -17.84
CA PHE A 104 -12.35 5.99 -16.61
C PHE A 104 -11.46 6.64 -15.54
N SER A 105 -12.12 7.37 -14.62
CA SER A 105 -11.54 7.80 -13.35
C SER A 105 -12.61 7.84 -12.27
N TYR A 106 -12.34 7.19 -11.14
CA TYR A 106 -13.22 7.15 -9.97
C TYR A 106 -12.49 7.62 -8.75
N ARG A 107 -13.15 8.43 -7.92
CA ARG A 107 -12.63 8.86 -6.63
C ARG A 107 -13.59 8.48 -5.54
N PHE A 108 -13.07 7.86 -4.50
CA PHE A 108 -13.82 7.40 -3.34
C PHE A 108 -13.33 8.08 -2.08
N LYS A 109 -14.20 8.14 -1.07
CA LYS A 109 -13.88 8.55 0.28
C LYS A 109 -14.32 7.48 1.26
N THR A 110 -13.46 7.12 2.20
CA THR A 110 -13.86 6.31 3.35
C THR A 110 -14.59 7.18 4.38
N ILE A 111 -15.71 6.68 4.90
CA ILE A 111 -16.60 7.41 5.82
C ILE A 111 -16.86 6.63 7.13
N LYS A 112 -16.19 5.49 7.32
CA LYS A 112 -16.26 4.64 8.52
C LYS A 112 -14.87 4.35 9.09
N GLN A 113 -14.75 4.29 10.42
CA GLN A 113 -13.49 3.97 11.12
C GLN A 113 -13.63 2.65 11.90
N PRO A 114 -12.86 1.60 11.58
CA PRO A 114 -12.20 1.38 10.29
C PRO A 114 -13.22 1.02 9.19
N THR A 115 -12.83 1.22 7.94
CA THR A 115 -13.53 0.70 6.76
C THR A 115 -12.94 -0.66 6.40
N HIS A 116 -13.76 -1.69 6.49
CA HIS A 116 -13.39 -3.08 6.23
C HIS A 116 -14.45 -3.73 5.35
N MET A 117 -14.02 -4.50 4.36
CA MET A 117 -14.86 -5.21 3.40
C MET A 117 -14.54 -6.71 3.42
N GLU A 118 -15.55 -7.54 3.71
CA GLU A 118 -15.41 -9.00 3.72
C GLU A 118 -15.19 -9.59 2.32
N GLN A 119 -15.75 -8.95 1.29
CA GLN A 119 -15.72 -9.42 -0.09
C GLN A 119 -15.28 -8.30 -1.03
N GLY A 120 -14.70 -8.70 -2.16
CA GLY A 120 -14.40 -7.80 -3.27
C GLY A 120 -15.66 -7.21 -3.88
N PHE A 121 -15.56 -5.96 -4.32
CA PHE A 121 -16.63 -5.28 -5.04
C PHE A 121 -16.10 -4.74 -6.37
N ASP A 122 -16.89 -4.92 -7.43
CA ASP A 122 -16.50 -4.54 -8.78
C ASP A 122 -16.30 -3.02 -8.89
N ILE A 123 -15.18 -2.63 -9.49
CA ILE A 123 -14.79 -1.22 -9.70
C ILE A 123 -15.83 -0.52 -10.58
N GLU A 124 -16.26 -1.19 -11.63
CA GLU A 124 -17.27 -0.68 -12.57
C GLU A 124 -18.63 -0.45 -11.87
N GLU A 125 -19.08 -1.40 -11.05
CA GLU A 125 -20.34 -1.29 -10.32
C GLU A 125 -20.29 -0.21 -9.23
N ALA A 126 -19.11 0.03 -8.63
CA ALA A 126 -18.89 1.15 -7.73
C ALA A 126 -18.98 2.49 -8.46
N GLY A 127 -18.36 2.60 -9.64
CA GLY A 127 -18.36 3.83 -10.45
C GLY A 127 -19.71 4.21 -11.05
N LYS A 128 -20.61 3.23 -11.24
CA LYS A 128 -21.99 3.44 -11.72
C LYS A 128 -22.95 4.02 -10.67
N LYS A 129 -22.56 4.04 -9.39
CA LYS A 129 -23.40 4.62 -8.34
C LYS A 129 -23.52 6.13 -8.51
N PRO A 130 -24.60 6.76 -8.02
CA PRO A 130 -24.70 8.21 -8.02
C PRO A 130 -23.55 8.85 -7.23
N VAL A 131 -22.94 9.90 -7.79
CA VAL A 131 -21.94 10.68 -7.06
C VAL A 131 -22.55 11.26 -5.79
N GLY A 132 -21.80 11.20 -4.69
CA GLY A 132 -22.26 11.58 -3.34
C GLY A 132 -22.99 10.46 -2.58
N SER A 133 -23.27 9.33 -3.22
CA SER A 133 -23.90 8.19 -2.55
C SER A 133 -22.89 7.24 -1.92
N VAL A 134 -23.35 6.51 -0.91
CA VAL A 134 -22.62 5.39 -0.31
C VAL A 134 -22.66 4.22 -1.28
N VAL A 135 -21.51 3.79 -1.78
CA VAL A 135 -21.42 2.65 -2.72
C VAL A 135 -21.42 1.31 -1.99
N LEU A 136 -20.83 1.30 -0.79
CA LEU A 136 -20.69 0.17 0.12
C LEU A 136 -20.61 0.70 1.56
N PRO A 137 -20.90 -0.10 2.59
CA PRO A 137 -20.75 0.33 3.98
C PRO A 137 -19.36 0.93 4.25
N GLY A 138 -19.32 2.23 4.51
CA GLY A 138 -18.07 2.95 4.79
C GLY A 138 -17.34 3.54 3.58
N VAL A 139 -17.84 3.40 2.35
CA VAL A 139 -17.24 3.99 1.14
C VAL A 139 -18.28 4.83 0.39
N MET A 140 -17.91 6.07 0.08
CA MET A 140 -18.72 7.01 -0.70
C MET A 140 -18.02 7.34 -2.03
N LEU A 141 -18.79 7.40 -3.12
CA LEU A 141 -18.27 7.85 -4.42
C LEU A 141 -18.29 9.38 -4.46
N MET A 142 -17.14 9.98 -4.79
CA MET A 142 -16.93 11.43 -4.78
C MET A 142 -16.86 12.02 -6.18
N SER A 143 -16.33 11.28 -7.14
CA SER A 143 -16.38 11.64 -8.56
C SER A 143 -16.38 10.38 -9.42
N SER A 144 -17.02 10.48 -10.58
CA SER A 144 -17.07 9.41 -11.56
C SER A 144 -17.02 9.98 -12.97
N SER A 145 -16.10 9.46 -13.77
CA SER A 145 -16.00 9.71 -15.20
C SER A 145 -15.73 8.38 -15.90
N THR A 146 -16.47 8.10 -16.97
CA THR A 146 -16.33 6.87 -17.76
C THR A 146 -16.73 7.14 -19.19
N SER A 147 -15.85 6.78 -20.12
CA SER A 147 -16.07 6.86 -21.56
C SER A 147 -15.84 5.51 -22.27
N GLY A 148 -15.33 4.51 -21.56
CA GLY A 148 -15.01 3.19 -22.10
C GLY A 148 -15.19 2.04 -21.10
N GLN A 149 -14.52 0.92 -21.39
CA GLN A 149 -14.49 -0.26 -20.52
C GLN A 149 -13.72 0.04 -19.23
N VAL A 150 -14.20 -0.51 -18.11
CA VAL A 150 -13.57 -0.35 -16.78
C VAL A 150 -12.88 -1.62 -16.33
N GLY A 151 -13.57 -2.77 -16.39
CA GLY A 151 -12.99 -4.04 -15.97
C GLY A 151 -11.75 -4.42 -16.81
N GLY A 152 -10.64 -4.71 -16.15
CA GLY A 152 -9.36 -5.00 -16.81
C GLY A 152 -8.70 -3.76 -17.44
N LYS A 153 -8.96 -2.57 -16.90
CA LYS A 153 -8.37 -1.31 -17.39
C LYS A 153 -7.73 -0.46 -16.29
N LEU A 154 -7.61 -0.97 -15.07
CA LEU A 154 -6.95 -0.22 -14.01
C LEU A 154 -5.44 -0.14 -14.28
N SER A 155 -4.94 1.08 -14.42
CA SER A 155 -3.51 1.36 -14.65
C SER A 155 -2.88 2.23 -13.56
N CYS A 156 -3.67 2.94 -12.75
CA CYS A 156 -3.14 3.63 -11.58
C CYS A 156 -4.11 3.69 -10.40
N VAL A 157 -3.54 3.61 -9.20
CA VAL A 157 -4.18 3.94 -7.93
C VAL A 157 -3.51 5.16 -7.30
N LYS A 158 -4.32 6.12 -6.83
CA LYS A 158 -3.84 7.24 -5.99
C LYS A 158 -4.50 7.17 -4.62
N ILE A 159 -3.72 7.22 -3.54
CA ILE A 159 -4.19 7.26 -2.16
C ILE A 159 -3.81 8.60 -1.54
N GLU A 160 -4.77 9.26 -0.91
CA GLU A 160 -4.57 10.49 -0.15
C GLU A 160 -5.04 10.27 1.28
N ARG A 161 -4.08 9.94 2.15
CA ARG A 161 -4.31 9.67 3.56
C ARG A 161 -4.54 10.98 4.32
N SER A 162 -5.58 11.03 5.15
CA SER A 162 -5.68 12.06 6.19
C SER A 162 -4.58 11.88 7.22
N ALA A 163 -4.12 12.98 7.82
CA ALA A 163 -3.22 12.91 8.95
C ALA A 163 -3.83 12.04 10.05
N VAL A 164 -3.05 11.10 10.58
CA VAL A 164 -3.41 10.39 11.80
C VAL A 164 -3.34 11.42 12.94
N PRO A 165 -4.42 11.66 13.70
CA PRO A 165 -4.35 12.55 14.85
C PRO A 165 -3.27 12.07 15.81
N SER A 166 -2.35 12.96 16.19
CA SER A 166 -1.38 12.67 17.25
C SER A 166 -2.14 12.37 18.54
N PRO A 167 -1.78 11.31 19.29
CA PRO A 167 -2.38 11.01 20.59
C PRO A 167 -2.15 12.12 21.62
#